data_AF-A0A7W9EKP5-F1
#
_entry.id   AF-A0A7W9EKP5-F1
#
_cell.length_a   1.000
_cell.length_b   1.000
_cell.length_c   1.000
_cell.angle_alpha   90.00
_cell.angle_beta   90.00
_cell.angle_gamma   90.00
#
_symmetry.space_group_name_H-M   'P 1'
#
loop_
_entity.id
_entity.type
_entity.pdbx_description
1 polymer ?
#
loop_
_entity_poly.entity_id
_entity_poly.type
_entity_poly.pdbx_seq_one_letter_code
_entity_poly.pdbx_strand_id
1 'polypeptide(L)'
;MTTVAQRLDGNPSVAARLPAEAARRRALNRLIANAAIGFGVFLLGFVMSEPAPYEIYMVGLIALALLFGLRLTRTSLVLLALLTVFNFGGLISIMQMADMKKAPLYIAVSLFLAFTSVFYAAAIEGDYRRLGTIFNAYLLVGLLSALLGIAGYLGLVPGAEIFTRYGRAQGAFQDPNVYGPFLILPLTWTLYRVLRGGLRDLVVYLPLCCLLAIGVLVSFSRAAWAMVPLSFAVLSGVLFLQSDSNRFRLRLIGIGLLAVVTVVLAIAILLQIPGVGDFFVERARLEQSYDSARLGRFARHWLGMILAAQHPLGIGPLEFGPMFGEDTHNIWLKAALDYGWIGFIAFVALTFLTLGIGIKLIFRNRPWQPFLLVAYATYLGHVLIGNVIDTDHWRHFYLLFGIIWGCAGLEYRYQLSRSFRLGTDTETAQGSNLLAVRDLRRCRPL
;
A
#
# COMPACT_ATOMS: atom_id res chain seq x y z
N MET A 1 -12.72 -71.79 -26.17
CA MET A 1 -13.52 -70.63 -26.62
C MET A 1 -14.03 -69.89 -25.39
N THR A 2 -13.75 -68.58 -25.37
CA THR A 2 -14.37 -67.50 -24.57
C THR A 2 -14.33 -67.54 -23.04
N THR A 3 -13.26 -66.91 -22.54
CA THR A 3 -13.12 -66.18 -21.27
C THR A 3 -14.20 -65.08 -21.14
N VAL A 4 -15.01 -65.12 -20.09
CA VAL A 4 -15.87 -64.00 -19.69
C VAL A 4 -15.09 -63.13 -18.71
N ALA A 5 -14.47 -62.08 -19.25
CA ALA A 5 -13.83 -61.04 -18.46
C ALA A 5 -14.90 -60.12 -17.85
N GLN A 6 -14.96 -60.07 -16.53
CA GLN A 6 -15.62 -59.04 -15.73
C GLN A 6 -15.22 -57.64 -16.22
N ARG A 7 -16.18 -56.91 -16.81
CA ARG A 7 -16.12 -55.44 -16.82
C ARG A 7 -16.48 -54.95 -15.43
N LEU A 8 -15.46 -54.69 -14.62
CA LEU A 8 -15.57 -53.76 -13.51
C LEU A 8 -15.62 -52.36 -14.11
N ASP A 9 -16.82 -51.86 -14.39
CA ASP A 9 -17.05 -50.46 -14.67
C ASP A 9 -16.65 -49.64 -13.44
N GLY A 10 -15.42 -49.13 -13.48
CA GLY A 10 -14.80 -48.32 -12.44
C GLY A 10 -15.47 -46.96 -12.30
N ASN A 11 -16.66 -46.94 -11.68
CA ASN A 11 -17.20 -45.71 -11.12
C ASN A 11 -16.35 -45.39 -9.88
N PRO A 12 -15.59 -44.28 -9.82
CA PRO A 12 -14.79 -43.97 -8.64
C PRO A 12 -15.73 -43.95 -7.43
N SER A 13 -15.39 -44.72 -6.40
CA SER A 13 -16.23 -44.95 -5.23
C SER A 13 -16.71 -43.60 -4.68
N VAL A 14 -17.96 -43.56 -4.20
CA VAL A 14 -18.58 -42.34 -3.63
C VAL A 14 -17.67 -41.73 -2.54
N ALA A 15 -16.90 -42.57 -1.84
CA ALA A 15 -15.90 -42.18 -0.84
C ALA A 15 -14.72 -41.34 -1.42
N ALA A 16 -14.30 -41.56 -2.67
CA ALA A 16 -13.25 -40.77 -3.32
C ALA A 16 -13.79 -39.45 -3.91
N ARG A 17 -15.10 -39.37 -4.23
CA ARG A 17 -15.75 -38.17 -4.78
C ARG A 17 -15.95 -37.06 -3.74
N LEU A 18 -16.27 -37.41 -2.49
CA LEU A 18 -16.50 -36.46 -1.40
C LEU A 18 -15.25 -35.58 -1.08
N PRO A 19 -14.02 -36.11 -0.97
CA PRO A 19 -12.82 -35.29 -0.78
C PRO A 19 -12.47 -34.42 -1.99
N ALA A 20 -12.71 -34.92 -3.21
CA ALA A 20 -12.48 -34.17 -4.45
C ALA A 20 -13.45 -32.99 -4.61
N GLU A 21 -14.72 -33.19 -4.31
CA GLU A 21 -15.75 -32.14 -4.34
C GLU A 21 -15.51 -31.10 -3.23
N ALA A 22 -15.13 -31.52 -2.02
CA ALA A 22 -14.74 -30.60 -0.96
C ALA A 22 -13.48 -29.78 -1.33
N ALA A 23 -12.50 -30.38 -2.01
CA ALA A 23 -11.33 -29.68 -2.50
C ALA A 23 -11.69 -28.66 -3.59
N ARG A 24 -12.58 -29.03 -4.52
CA ARG A 24 -13.09 -28.14 -5.58
C ARG A 24 -13.83 -26.94 -5.00
N ARG A 25 -14.72 -27.16 -4.02
CA ARG A 25 -15.44 -26.08 -3.31
C ARG A 25 -14.48 -25.14 -2.57
N ARG A 26 -13.46 -25.67 -1.90
CA ARG A 26 -12.42 -24.85 -1.26
C ARG A 26 -11.64 -24.02 -2.28
N ALA A 27 -11.30 -24.59 -3.44
CA ALA A 27 -10.60 -23.87 -4.50
C ALA A 27 -11.48 -22.75 -5.07
N LEU A 28 -12.77 -23.02 -5.32
CA LEU A 28 -13.73 -22.03 -5.78
C LEU A 28 -13.90 -20.88 -4.76
N ASN A 29 -14.06 -21.20 -3.48
CA ASN A 29 -14.20 -20.19 -2.43
C ASN A 29 -12.95 -19.30 -2.33
N ARG A 30 -11.75 -19.89 -2.49
CA ARG A 30 -10.50 -19.12 -2.54
C ARG A 30 -10.45 -18.21 -3.78
N LEU A 31 -10.87 -18.69 -4.94
CA LEU A 31 -10.94 -17.89 -6.16
C LEU A 31 -11.90 -16.71 -5.99
N ILE A 32 -13.11 -16.95 -5.48
CA ILE A 32 -14.11 -15.91 -5.22
C ILE A 32 -13.57 -14.88 -4.23
N ALA A 33 -12.98 -15.32 -3.11
CA ALA A 33 -12.41 -14.41 -2.12
C ALA A 33 -11.26 -13.57 -2.70
N ASN A 34 -10.37 -14.18 -3.48
CA ASN A 34 -9.28 -13.45 -4.12
C ASN A 34 -9.79 -12.48 -5.18
N ALA A 35 -10.76 -12.87 -6.01
CA ALA A 35 -11.39 -11.98 -6.98
C ALA A 35 -12.06 -10.80 -6.29
N ALA A 36 -12.76 -11.04 -5.18
CA ALA A 36 -13.41 -9.99 -4.40
C ALA A 36 -12.41 -9.00 -3.78
N ILE A 37 -11.31 -9.51 -3.20
CA ILE A 37 -10.21 -8.68 -2.68
C ILE A 37 -9.55 -7.89 -3.80
N GLY A 38 -9.26 -8.54 -4.93
CA GLY A 38 -8.65 -7.91 -6.10
C GLY A 38 -9.53 -6.82 -6.68
N PHE A 39 -10.84 -7.04 -6.76
CA PHE A 39 -11.79 -6.02 -7.20
C PHE A 39 -11.86 -4.84 -6.23
N GLY A 40 -11.82 -5.09 -4.91
CA GLY A 40 -11.70 -4.02 -3.91
C GLY A 40 -10.47 -3.14 -4.15
N VAL A 41 -9.30 -3.75 -4.34
CA VAL A 41 -8.07 -3.02 -4.65
C VAL A 41 -8.15 -2.27 -5.98
N PHE A 42 -8.77 -2.87 -7.00
CA PHE A 42 -8.99 -2.23 -8.30
C PHE A 42 -9.85 -0.96 -8.18
N LEU A 43 -10.82 -0.92 -7.26
CA LEU A 43 -11.66 0.26 -7.05
C LEU A 43 -10.93 1.44 -6.39
N LEU A 44 -9.71 1.26 -5.86
CA LEU A 44 -8.93 2.34 -5.25
C LEU A 44 -8.62 3.51 -6.21
N GLY A 45 -8.61 3.24 -7.52
CA GLY A 45 -8.23 4.22 -8.54
C GLY A 45 -9.36 5.11 -9.05
N PHE A 46 -10.57 4.99 -8.50
CA PHE A 46 -11.75 5.71 -8.97
C PHE A 46 -12.33 6.59 -7.85
N VAL A 47 -11.73 7.75 -7.65
CA VAL A 47 -12.07 8.71 -6.59
C VAL A 47 -12.39 10.06 -7.22
N MET A 48 -13.36 10.12 -8.12
CA MET A 48 -13.82 11.39 -8.72
C MET A 48 -14.93 12.04 -7.88
N SER A 49 -15.73 11.23 -7.20
CA SER A 49 -16.84 11.65 -6.34
C SER A 49 -16.81 10.87 -5.03
N GLU A 50 -17.25 11.49 -3.94
CA GLU A 50 -17.37 10.83 -2.64
C GLU A 50 -18.85 10.64 -2.23
N PRO A 51 -19.23 9.47 -1.65
CA PRO A 51 -18.39 8.29 -1.42
C PRO A 51 -17.99 7.62 -2.74
N ALA A 52 -16.75 7.15 -2.82
CA ALA A 52 -16.25 6.51 -4.02
C ALA A 52 -16.80 5.06 -4.10
N PRO A 53 -16.78 4.43 -5.28
CA PRO A 53 -17.19 3.02 -5.43
C PRO A 53 -16.46 2.08 -4.47
N TYR A 54 -15.22 2.43 -4.10
CA TYR A 54 -14.41 1.73 -3.12
C TYR A 54 -15.10 1.63 -1.75
N GLU A 55 -15.64 2.73 -1.20
CA GLU A 55 -16.29 2.74 0.12
C GLU A 55 -17.45 1.74 0.16
N ILE A 56 -18.36 1.88 -0.79
CA ILE A 56 -19.61 1.11 -0.83
C ILE A 56 -19.30 -0.39 -0.96
N TYR A 57 -18.40 -0.74 -1.88
CA TYR A 57 -18.01 -2.13 -2.10
C TYR A 57 -17.28 -2.73 -0.89
N MET A 58 -16.32 -2.01 -0.32
CA MET A 58 -15.51 -2.53 0.78
C MET A 58 -16.30 -2.68 2.08
N VAL A 59 -17.28 -1.82 2.37
CA VAL A 59 -18.18 -2.02 3.51
C VAL A 59 -18.90 -3.38 3.40
N GLY A 60 -19.47 -3.67 2.23
CA GLY A 60 -20.12 -4.96 1.98
C GLY A 60 -19.15 -6.14 2.06
N LEU A 61 -17.96 -6.01 1.46
CA LEU A 61 -16.93 -7.06 1.48
C LEU A 61 -16.42 -7.35 2.89
N ILE A 62 -16.18 -6.33 3.71
CA ILE A 62 -15.72 -6.48 5.10
C ILE A 62 -16.79 -7.19 5.92
N ALA A 63 -18.05 -6.75 5.82
CA ALA A 63 -19.17 -7.39 6.51
C ALA A 63 -19.31 -8.87 6.12
N LEU A 64 -19.27 -9.16 4.81
CA LEU A 64 -19.31 -10.52 4.28
C LEU A 64 -18.14 -11.36 4.80
N ALA A 65 -16.92 -10.83 4.74
CA ALA A 65 -15.74 -11.56 5.18
C ALA A 65 -15.80 -11.92 6.67
N LEU A 66 -16.28 -11.00 7.53
CA LEU A 66 -16.48 -11.28 8.95
C LEU A 66 -17.53 -12.37 9.17
N LEU A 67 -18.68 -12.30 8.49
CA LEU A 67 -19.74 -13.32 8.57
C LEU A 67 -19.26 -14.70 8.08
N PHE A 68 -18.40 -14.74 7.06
CA PHE A 68 -17.86 -15.97 6.47
C PHE A 68 -16.49 -16.40 7.03
N GLY A 69 -16.12 -15.90 8.22
CA GLY A 69 -15.04 -16.48 9.03
C GLY A 69 -13.66 -15.84 8.88
N LEU A 70 -13.58 -14.56 8.48
CA LEU A 70 -12.36 -13.77 8.64
C LEU A 70 -12.01 -13.69 10.13
N ARG A 71 -10.82 -14.19 10.50
CA ARG A 71 -10.35 -14.20 11.89
C ARG A 71 -9.40 -13.06 12.13
N LEU A 72 -9.69 -12.25 13.15
CA LEU A 72 -8.76 -11.24 13.64
C LEU A 72 -7.75 -11.90 14.57
N THR A 73 -6.48 -11.69 14.27
CA THR A 73 -5.36 -12.21 15.06
C THR A 73 -4.89 -11.15 16.05
N ARG A 74 -3.97 -11.52 16.96
CA ARG A 74 -3.36 -10.55 17.88
C ARG A 74 -2.75 -9.35 17.14
N THR A 75 -2.06 -9.61 16.03
CA THR A 75 -1.43 -8.54 15.23
C THR A 75 -2.49 -7.61 14.62
N SER A 76 -3.55 -8.17 14.04
CA SER A 76 -4.64 -7.38 13.47
C SER A 76 -5.44 -6.61 14.53
N LEU A 77 -5.57 -7.17 15.74
CA LEU A 77 -6.23 -6.51 16.88
C LEU A 77 -5.43 -5.34 17.43
N VAL A 78 -4.09 -5.42 17.46
CA VAL A 78 -3.25 -4.27 17.86
C VAL A 78 -3.40 -3.12 16.86
N LEU A 79 -3.40 -3.43 15.56
CA LEU A 79 -3.68 -2.43 14.52
C LEU A 79 -5.07 -1.81 14.70
N LEU A 80 -6.09 -2.63 14.92
CA LEU A 80 -7.46 -2.17 15.19
C LEU A 80 -7.51 -1.27 16.42
N ALA A 81 -6.84 -1.63 17.51
CA ALA A 81 -6.81 -0.85 18.75
C ALA A 81 -6.19 0.54 18.53
N LEU A 82 -5.04 0.63 17.85
CA LEU A 82 -4.38 1.90 17.54
C LEU A 82 -5.27 2.80 16.68
N LEU A 83 -5.87 2.24 15.63
CA LEU A 83 -6.78 2.99 14.75
C LEU A 83 -8.08 3.38 15.43
N THR A 84 -8.56 2.57 16.38
CA THR A 84 -9.74 2.88 17.20
C THR A 84 -9.44 4.04 18.14
N VAL A 85 -8.28 4.03 18.82
CA VAL A 85 -7.86 5.16 19.68
C VAL A 85 -7.66 6.43 18.85
N PHE A 86 -7.11 6.32 17.64
CA PHE A 86 -7.01 7.44 16.72
C PHE A 86 -8.38 8.07 16.42
N ASN A 87 -9.35 7.26 15.99
CA ASN A 87 -10.70 7.70 15.68
C ASN A 87 -11.48 8.17 16.92
N PHE A 88 -11.22 7.58 18.08
CA PHE A 88 -11.81 8.00 19.35
C PHE A 88 -11.40 9.43 19.73
N GLY A 89 -10.14 9.80 19.48
CA GLY A 89 -9.71 11.20 19.58
C GLY A 89 -10.53 12.13 18.66
N GLY A 90 -10.80 11.70 17.43
CA GLY A 90 -11.69 12.40 16.50
C GLY A 90 -13.11 12.60 17.01
N LEU A 91 -13.69 11.58 17.65
CA LEU A 91 -15.02 11.69 18.27
C LEU A 91 -15.02 12.71 19.42
N ILE A 92 -13.98 12.74 20.26
CA ILE A 92 -13.83 13.74 21.33
C ILE A 92 -13.68 15.14 20.73
N SER A 93 -12.90 15.27 19.66
CA SER A 93 -12.66 16.53 18.94
C SER A 93 -13.94 17.10 18.34
N ILE A 94 -14.82 16.26 17.77
CA ILE A 94 -16.15 16.68 17.31
C ILE A 94 -16.98 17.29 18.46
N MET A 95 -16.89 16.75 19.67
CA MET A 95 -17.63 17.28 20.82
C MET A 95 -17.16 18.69 21.23
N GLN A 96 -16.02 19.16 20.73
CA GLN A 96 -15.52 20.53 20.95
C GLN A 96 -16.09 21.54 19.93
N MET A 97 -16.72 21.07 18.86
CA MET A 97 -17.21 21.92 17.78
C MET A 97 -18.54 22.61 18.13
N ALA A 98 -18.66 23.89 17.80
CA ALA A 98 -19.92 24.62 17.92
C ALA A 98 -20.95 24.17 16.87
N ASP A 99 -20.50 23.84 15.66
CA ASP A 99 -21.31 23.29 14.57
C ASP A 99 -20.58 22.09 13.97
N MET A 100 -21.23 20.93 13.99
CA MET A 100 -20.64 19.67 13.54
C MET A 100 -20.51 19.57 12.02
N LYS A 101 -21.23 20.38 11.23
CA LYS A 101 -21.16 20.41 9.75
C LYS A 101 -21.05 18.99 9.15
N LYS A 102 -19.94 18.70 8.45
CA LYS A 102 -19.62 17.38 7.85
C LYS A 102 -18.68 16.53 8.70
N ALA A 103 -18.35 16.95 9.91
CA ALA A 103 -17.42 16.27 10.81
C ALA A 103 -17.82 14.81 11.12
N PRO A 104 -19.11 14.46 11.36
CA PRO A 104 -19.50 13.07 11.58
C PRO A 104 -19.20 12.18 10.38
N LEU A 105 -19.42 12.68 9.15
CA LEU A 105 -19.08 11.96 7.93
C LEU A 105 -17.55 11.81 7.78
N TYR A 106 -16.78 12.85 8.13
CA TYR A 106 -15.32 12.82 8.11
C TYR A 106 -14.76 11.68 8.98
N ILE A 107 -15.24 11.56 10.21
CA ILE A 107 -14.86 10.48 11.13
C ILE A 107 -15.41 9.12 10.69
N ALA A 108 -16.62 9.07 10.13
CA ALA A 108 -17.14 7.82 9.58
C ALA A 108 -16.24 7.28 8.43
N VAL A 109 -15.73 8.15 7.57
CA VAL A 109 -14.76 7.76 6.54
C VAL A 109 -13.43 7.32 7.16
N SER A 110 -12.92 8.04 8.17
CA SER A 110 -11.69 7.66 8.88
C SER A 110 -11.82 6.27 9.55
N LEU A 111 -12.96 5.97 10.15
CA LEU A 111 -13.26 4.66 10.75
C LEU A 111 -13.40 3.57 9.67
N PHE A 112 -14.04 3.88 8.53
CA PHE A 112 -14.09 2.97 7.40
C PHE A 112 -12.69 2.60 6.89
N LEU A 113 -11.80 3.59 6.76
CA LEU A 113 -10.42 3.38 6.35
C LEU A 113 -9.65 2.54 7.38
N ALA A 114 -9.90 2.76 8.67
CA ALA A 114 -9.37 1.93 9.74
C ALA A 114 -9.78 0.45 9.59
N PHE A 115 -11.08 0.17 9.41
CA PHE A 115 -11.57 -1.20 9.21
C PHE A 115 -11.00 -1.84 7.94
N THR A 116 -10.85 -1.05 6.88
CA THR A 116 -10.23 -1.46 5.63
C THR A 116 -8.79 -1.93 5.83
N SER A 117 -7.99 -1.18 6.59
CA SER A 117 -6.60 -1.55 6.92
C SER A 117 -6.54 -2.88 7.68
N VAL A 118 -7.39 -3.03 8.71
CA VAL A 118 -7.49 -4.26 9.52
C VAL A 118 -7.96 -5.44 8.68
N PHE A 119 -8.93 -5.23 7.77
CA PHE A 119 -9.39 -6.25 6.84
C PHE A 119 -8.25 -6.78 5.98
N TYR A 120 -7.46 -5.91 5.35
CA TYR A 120 -6.34 -6.36 4.53
C TYR A 120 -5.27 -7.06 5.36
N ALA A 121 -4.96 -6.57 6.57
CA ALA A 121 -4.02 -7.24 7.46
C ALA A 121 -4.46 -8.67 7.80
N ALA A 122 -5.70 -8.84 8.25
CA ALA A 122 -6.26 -10.14 8.58
C ALA A 122 -6.38 -11.05 7.33
N ALA A 123 -6.75 -10.47 6.19
CA ALA A 123 -6.87 -11.21 4.95
C ALA A 123 -5.52 -11.73 4.47
N ILE A 124 -4.48 -10.91 4.49
CA ILE A 124 -3.11 -11.28 4.11
C ILE A 124 -2.54 -12.32 5.08
N GLU A 125 -2.76 -12.14 6.37
CA GLU A 125 -2.31 -13.11 7.39
C GLU A 125 -2.96 -14.48 7.21
N GLY A 126 -4.21 -14.52 6.72
CA GLY A 126 -4.92 -15.76 6.41
C GLY A 126 -4.25 -16.57 5.29
N ASP A 127 -3.80 -15.91 4.22
CA ASP A 127 -3.07 -16.53 3.10
C ASP A 127 -2.17 -15.51 2.39
N TYR A 128 -0.85 -15.68 2.51
CA TYR A 128 0.14 -14.77 1.93
C TYR A 128 0.01 -14.62 0.40
N ARG A 129 -0.59 -15.60 -0.29
CA ARG A 129 -0.79 -15.55 -1.75
C ARG A 129 -1.70 -14.39 -2.17
N ARG A 130 -2.55 -13.89 -1.27
CA ARG A 130 -3.38 -12.70 -1.50
C ARG A 130 -2.57 -11.45 -1.82
N LEU A 131 -1.32 -11.36 -1.37
CA LEU A 131 -0.41 -10.27 -1.75
C LEU A 131 -0.21 -10.21 -3.27
N GLY A 132 -0.09 -11.37 -3.94
CA GLY A 132 0.01 -11.42 -5.40
C GLY A 132 -1.24 -10.86 -6.07
N THR A 133 -2.43 -11.20 -5.56
CA THR A 133 -3.70 -10.65 -6.07
C THR A 133 -3.80 -9.14 -5.83
N ILE A 134 -3.47 -8.67 -4.64
CA ILE A 134 -3.47 -7.24 -4.28
C ILE A 134 -2.53 -6.47 -5.21
N PHE A 135 -1.29 -6.92 -5.35
CA PHE A 135 -0.30 -6.21 -6.19
C PHE A 135 -0.64 -6.25 -7.68
N ASN A 136 -1.19 -7.36 -8.19
CA ASN A 136 -1.62 -7.43 -9.58
C ASN A 136 -2.82 -6.51 -9.84
N ALA A 137 -3.80 -6.48 -8.95
CA ALA A 137 -4.95 -5.58 -9.04
C ALA A 137 -4.51 -4.11 -8.93
N TYR A 138 -3.61 -3.79 -7.99
CA TYR A 138 -3.06 -2.45 -7.83
C TYR A 138 -2.27 -2.04 -9.08
N LEU A 139 -1.40 -2.91 -9.60
CA LEU A 139 -0.66 -2.65 -10.84
C LEU A 139 -1.62 -2.36 -12.00
N LEU A 140 -2.67 -3.16 -12.17
CA LEU A 140 -3.66 -2.95 -13.22
C LEU A 140 -4.33 -1.57 -13.08
N VAL A 141 -4.89 -1.24 -11.92
CA VAL A 141 -5.55 0.06 -11.73
C VAL A 141 -4.54 1.21 -11.83
N GLY A 142 -3.31 1.05 -11.34
CA GLY A 142 -2.25 2.06 -11.47
C GLY A 142 -1.92 2.36 -12.93
N LEU A 143 -1.84 1.32 -13.78
CA LEU A 143 -1.62 1.48 -15.22
C LEU A 143 -2.80 2.20 -15.88
N LEU A 144 -4.03 1.84 -15.54
CA LEU A 144 -5.22 2.51 -16.06
C LEU A 144 -5.29 3.98 -15.61
N SER A 145 -5.06 4.26 -14.33
CA SER A 145 -5.01 5.63 -13.80
C SER A 145 -3.92 6.44 -14.51
N ALA A 146 -2.74 5.87 -14.73
CA ALA A 146 -1.65 6.53 -15.46
C ALA A 146 -2.04 6.84 -16.91
N LEU A 147 -2.67 5.89 -17.60
CA LEU A 147 -3.17 6.10 -18.96
C LEU A 147 -4.25 7.19 -19.03
N LEU A 148 -5.20 7.20 -18.09
CA LEU A 148 -6.22 8.25 -18.01
C LEU A 148 -5.59 9.62 -17.74
N GLY A 149 -4.63 9.71 -16.82
CA GLY A 149 -3.91 10.94 -16.52
C GLY A 149 -3.10 11.47 -17.69
N ILE A 150 -2.39 10.58 -18.40
CA ILE A 150 -1.63 10.93 -19.61
C ILE A 150 -2.57 11.36 -20.74
N ALA A 151 -3.66 10.63 -20.96
CA ALA A 151 -4.64 10.96 -21.98
C ALA A 151 -5.31 12.31 -21.71
N GLY A 152 -5.62 12.61 -20.45
CA GLY A 152 -6.11 13.91 -20.02
C GLY A 152 -5.10 15.02 -20.26
N TYR A 153 -3.85 14.83 -19.81
CA TYR A 153 -2.81 15.83 -19.94
C TYR A 153 -2.48 16.17 -21.40
N LEU A 154 -2.47 15.17 -22.28
CA LEU A 154 -2.19 15.34 -23.71
C LEU A 154 -3.43 15.73 -24.53
N GLY A 155 -4.63 15.76 -23.93
CA GLY A 155 -5.88 16.04 -24.65
C GLY A 155 -6.17 15.04 -25.77
N LEU A 156 -5.87 13.75 -25.57
CA LEU A 156 -5.91 12.75 -26.65
C LEU A 156 -7.31 12.45 -27.20
N VAL A 157 -8.35 12.68 -26.40
CA VAL A 157 -9.76 12.44 -26.78
C VAL A 157 -10.65 13.57 -26.29
N PRO A 158 -11.79 13.85 -26.95
CA PRO A 158 -12.77 14.82 -26.44
C PRO A 158 -13.24 14.43 -25.03
N GLY A 159 -13.28 15.39 -24.10
CA GLY A 159 -13.68 15.15 -22.71
C GLY A 159 -12.55 14.69 -21.79
N ALA A 160 -11.31 14.52 -22.30
CA ALA A 160 -10.18 14.03 -21.49
C ALA A 160 -9.76 15.00 -20.38
N GLU A 161 -10.13 16.27 -20.47
CA GLU A 161 -9.86 17.31 -19.47
C GLU A 161 -10.37 16.95 -18.07
N ILE A 162 -11.38 16.07 -17.97
CA ILE A 162 -11.88 15.53 -16.69
C ILE A 162 -10.79 14.84 -15.87
N PHE A 163 -9.78 14.26 -16.54
CA PHE A 163 -8.63 13.60 -15.91
C PHE A 163 -7.48 14.55 -15.58
N THR A 164 -7.71 15.87 -15.66
CA THR A 164 -6.75 16.90 -15.32
C THR A 164 -7.33 17.92 -14.34
N ARG A 165 -6.46 18.53 -13.54
CA ARG A 165 -6.81 19.66 -12.69
C ARG A 165 -5.62 20.61 -12.54
N TYR A 166 -5.87 21.90 -12.71
CA TYR A 166 -4.83 22.94 -12.72
C TYR A 166 -3.70 22.66 -13.72
N GLY A 167 -4.04 22.13 -14.90
CA GLY A 167 -3.05 21.77 -15.94
C GLY A 167 -2.21 20.53 -15.61
N ARG A 168 -2.59 19.74 -14.61
CA ARG A 168 -1.83 18.57 -14.13
C ARG A 168 -2.65 17.30 -14.29
N ALA A 169 -2.01 16.19 -14.61
CA ALA A 169 -2.67 14.89 -14.63
C ALA A 169 -3.17 14.53 -13.21
N GLN A 170 -4.45 14.16 -13.12
CA GLN A 170 -5.05 13.59 -11.90
C GLN A 170 -5.68 12.21 -12.14
N GLY A 171 -5.81 11.74 -13.38
CA GLY A 171 -6.51 10.49 -13.66
C GLY A 171 -7.93 10.51 -13.09
N ALA A 172 -8.45 9.36 -12.66
CA ALA A 172 -9.76 9.29 -12.01
C ALA A 172 -9.70 9.63 -10.49
N PHE A 173 -8.98 10.70 -10.13
CA PHE A 173 -8.88 11.24 -8.76
C PHE A 173 -9.25 12.73 -8.72
N GLN A 174 -9.60 13.25 -7.54
CA GLN A 174 -9.96 14.66 -7.36
C GLN A 174 -8.76 15.63 -7.29
N ASP A 175 -7.56 15.11 -7.05
CA ASP A 175 -6.34 15.91 -6.85
C ASP A 175 -5.09 15.19 -7.41
N PRO A 176 -4.30 15.87 -8.28
CA PRO A 176 -2.99 15.40 -8.73
C PRO A 176 -2.03 14.97 -7.61
N ASN A 177 -2.13 15.58 -6.42
CA ASN A 177 -1.30 15.29 -5.25
C ASN A 177 -1.69 13.98 -4.56
N VAL A 178 -2.87 13.42 -4.84
CA VAL A 178 -3.28 12.06 -4.41
C VAL A 178 -2.93 11.06 -5.51
N TYR A 179 -3.21 11.42 -6.76
CA TYR A 179 -2.93 10.60 -7.95
C TYR A 179 -1.44 10.25 -8.09
N GLY A 180 -0.53 11.23 -7.96
CA GLY A 180 0.90 10.98 -8.10
C GLY A 180 1.43 9.94 -7.09
N PRO A 181 1.24 10.15 -5.78
CA PRO A 181 1.62 9.19 -4.73
C PRO A 181 0.94 7.83 -4.85
N PHE A 182 -0.31 7.77 -5.32
CA PHE A 182 -1.01 6.51 -5.59
C PHE A 182 -0.25 5.60 -6.57
N LEU A 183 0.39 6.18 -7.59
CA LEU A 183 1.18 5.43 -8.59
C LEU A 183 2.53 4.91 -8.06
N ILE A 184 2.98 5.33 -6.87
CA ILE A 184 4.30 4.95 -6.36
C ILE A 184 4.37 3.47 -6.00
N LEU A 185 3.32 2.87 -5.44
CA LEU A 185 3.32 1.44 -5.13
C LEU A 185 3.47 0.55 -6.39
N PRO A 186 2.64 0.71 -7.44
CA PRO A 186 2.78 -0.09 -8.64
C PRO A 186 4.10 0.20 -9.37
N LEU A 187 4.56 1.46 -9.40
CA LEU A 187 5.87 1.81 -9.96
C LEU A 187 7.00 1.07 -9.24
N THR A 188 7.01 1.13 -7.91
CA THR A 188 8.03 0.46 -7.08
C THR A 188 7.97 -1.07 -7.24
N TRP A 189 6.77 -1.64 -7.45
CA TRP A 189 6.63 -3.06 -7.78
C TRP A 189 7.26 -3.41 -9.13
N THR A 190 7.01 -2.62 -10.18
CA THR A 190 7.64 -2.84 -11.49
C THR A 190 9.17 -2.67 -11.43
N LEU A 191 9.67 -1.69 -10.67
CA LEU A 191 11.10 -1.52 -10.41
C LEU A 191 11.71 -2.74 -9.73
N TYR A 192 11.05 -3.30 -8.71
CA TYR A 192 11.50 -4.53 -8.06
C TYR A 192 11.63 -5.69 -9.05
N ARG A 193 10.65 -5.86 -9.95
CA ARG A 193 10.67 -6.90 -10.99
C ARG A 193 11.81 -6.69 -11.99
N VAL A 194 12.07 -5.44 -12.40
CA VAL A 194 13.19 -5.08 -13.29
C VAL A 194 14.56 -5.33 -12.65
N LEU A 195 14.71 -4.97 -11.37
CA LEU A 195 15.98 -5.09 -10.64
C LEU A 195 16.33 -6.55 -10.33
N ARG A 196 15.38 -7.33 -9.81
CA ARG A 196 15.61 -8.70 -9.34
C ARG A 196 15.35 -9.77 -10.41
N GLY A 197 14.49 -9.49 -11.37
CA GLY A 197 14.03 -10.44 -12.38
C GLY A 197 15.06 -10.75 -13.47
N GLY A 198 14.73 -11.76 -14.28
CA GLY A 198 15.47 -12.13 -15.49
C GLY A 198 15.07 -11.28 -16.71
N LEU A 199 15.52 -11.69 -17.90
CA LEU A 199 15.23 -10.97 -19.15
C LEU A 199 13.74 -10.86 -19.45
N ARG A 200 12.96 -11.91 -19.17
CA ARG A 200 11.48 -11.89 -19.32
C ARG A 200 10.84 -10.80 -18.46
N ASP A 201 11.28 -10.66 -17.21
CA ASP A 201 10.76 -9.63 -16.32
C ASP A 201 11.17 -8.24 -16.79
N LEU A 202 12.39 -8.09 -17.30
CA LEU A 202 12.82 -6.82 -17.90
C LEU A 202 11.91 -6.42 -19.06
N VAL A 203 11.69 -7.31 -20.03
CA VAL A 203 10.86 -7.00 -21.21
C VAL A 203 9.41 -6.69 -20.85
N VAL A 204 8.85 -7.36 -19.84
CA VAL A 204 7.46 -7.15 -19.43
C VAL A 204 7.30 -5.92 -18.54
N TYR A 205 8.14 -5.76 -17.53
CA TYR A 205 7.94 -4.74 -16.49
C TYR A 205 8.62 -3.41 -16.79
N LEU A 206 9.63 -3.36 -17.68
CA LEU A 206 10.26 -2.08 -18.05
C LEU A 206 9.29 -1.14 -18.77
N PRO A 207 8.51 -1.56 -19.80
CA PRO A 207 7.52 -0.68 -20.42
C PRO A 207 6.45 -0.19 -19.44
N LEU A 208 5.99 -1.05 -18.53
CA LEU A 208 5.03 -0.70 -17.48
C LEU A 208 5.62 0.32 -16.50
N CYS A 209 6.90 0.14 -16.12
CA CYS A 209 7.63 1.08 -15.29
C CYS A 209 7.75 2.44 -15.97
N CYS A 210 8.09 2.49 -17.26
CA CYS A 210 8.18 3.73 -18.03
C CYS A 210 6.82 4.45 -18.09
N LEU A 211 5.73 3.71 -18.37
CA LEU A 211 4.37 4.27 -18.40
C LEU A 211 3.98 4.89 -17.05
N LEU A 212 4.21 4.18 -15.95
CA LEU A 212 3.91 4.68 -14.59
C LEU A 212 4.80 5.88 -14.23
N ALA A 213 6.08 5.88 -14.62
CA ALA A 213 6.99 7.00 -14.41
C ALA A 213 6.54 8.25 -15.17
N ILE A 214 6.08 8.11 -16.43
CA ILE A 214 5.49 9.21 -17.19
C ILE A 214 4.22 9.71 -16.48
N GLY A 215 3.34 8.81 -16.03
CA GLY A 215 2.12 9.17 -15.29
C GLY A 215 2.42 9.97 -14.02
N VAL A 216 3.45 9.60 -13.27
CA VAL A 216 3.94 10.36 -12.11
C VAL A 216 4.54 11.70 -12.53
N LEU A 217 5.33 11.74 -13.61
CA LEU A 217 5.95 12.96 -14.10
C LEU A 217 4.89 14.01 -14.47
N VAL A 218 3.92 13.65 -15.29
CA VAL A 218 2.85 14.56 -15.75
C VAL A 218 1.83 14.92 -14.67
N SER A 219 1.91 14.31 -13.48
CA SER A 219 1.13 14.77 -12.31
C SER A 219 1.64 16.11 -11.76
N PHE A 220 2.88 16.51 -12.08
CA PHE A 220 3.59 17.66 -11.50
C PHE A 220 3.47 17.74 -9.97
N SER A 221 3.39 16.58 -9.30
CA SER A 221 3.40 16.49 -7.84
C SER A 221 4.84 16.39 -7.35
N ARG A 222 5.35 17.49 -6.76
CA ARG A 222 6.68 17.53 -6.11
C ARG A 222 6.88 16.38 -5.14
N ALA A 223 5.85 16.06 -4.36
CA ALA A 223 5.86 14.97 -3.42
C ALA A 223 6.03 13.61 -4.11
N ALA A 224 5.24 13.34 -5.16
CA ALA A 224 5.37 12.10 -5.92
C ALA A 224 6.75 11.98 -6.60
N TRP A 225 7.25 13.08 -7.17
CA TRP A 225 8.60 13.13 -7.76
C TRP A 225 9.70 12.81 -6.75
N ALA A 226 9.59 13.27 -5.50
CA ALA A 226 10.54 12.95 -4.43
C ALA A 226 10.41 11.49 -3.95
N MET A 227 9.21 10.91 -3.98
CA MET A 227 8.97 9.53 -3.58
C MET A 227 9.57 8.50 -4.54
N VAL A 228 9.69 8.80 -5.84
CA VAL A 228 10.30 7.89 -6.83
C VAL A 228 11.77 7.55 -6.50
N PRO A 229 12.71 8.52 -6.41
CA PRO A 229 14.10 8.23 -6.11
C PRO A 229 14.27 7.66 -4.70
N LEU A 230 13.45 8.11 -3.73
CA LEU A 230 13.46 7.53 -2.38
C LEU A 230 13.08 6.04 -2.40
N SER A 231 11.99 5.69 -3.08
CA SER A 231 11.53 4.30 -3.17
C SER A 231 12.55 3.44 -3.90
N PHE A 232 13.15 3.96 -4.97
CA PHE A 232 14.25 3.31 -5.68
C PHE A 232 15.49 3.10 -4.80
N ALA A 233 15.87 4.10 -4.01
CA ALA A 233 17.02 4.04 -3.11
C ALA A 233 16.83 3.02 -1.99
N VAL A 234 15.66 3.01 -1.34
CA VAL A 234 15.31 2.02 -0.30
C VAL A 234 15.30 0.61 -0.90
N LEU A 235 14.62 0.44 -2.03
CA LEU A 235 14.52 -0.83 -2.73
C LEU A 235 15.90 -1.38 -3.11
N SER A 236 16.71 -0.57 -3.81
CA SER A 236 18.04 -0.95 -4.26
C SER A 236 18.99 -1.17 -3.09
N GLY A 237 18.92 -0.33 -2.05
CA GLY A 237 19.74 -0.47 -0.84
C GLY A 237 19.47 -1.77 -0.10
N VAL A 238 18.19 -2.12 0.12
CA VAL A 238 17.84 -3.39 0.77
C VAL A 238 18.26 -4.60 -0.08
N LEU A 239 18.02 -4.57 -1.40
CA LEU A 239 18.44 -5.64 -2.30
C LEU A 239 19.97 -5.78 -2.35
N PHE A 240 20.71 -4.67 -2.29
CA PHE A 240 22.16 -4.66 -2.26
C PHE A 240 22.69 -5.30 -0.97
N LEU A 241 22.13 -4.91 0.18
CA LEU A 241 22.50 -5.42 1.50
C LEU A 241 22.15 -6.91 1.67
N GLN A 242 21.06 -7.38 1.06
CA GLN A 242 20.64 -8.79 1.12
C GLN A 242 21.40 -9.72 0.16
N SER A 243 22.07 -9.18 -0.86
CA SER A 243 22.73 -9.99 -1.88
C SER A 243 24.15 -10.35 -1.48
N ASP A 244 24.49 -11.64 -1.52
CA ASP A 244 25.88 -12.13 -1.39
C ASP A 244 26.66 -12.10 -2.72
N SER A 245 25.99 -11.79 -3.84
CA SER A 245 26.61 -11.78 -5.17
C SER A 245 27.13 -10.40 -5.58
N ASN A 246 28.44 -10.28 -5.78
CA ASN A 246 29.07 -9.06 -6.32
C ASN A 246 28.57 -8.71 -7.73
N ARG A 247 28.25 -9.71 -8.56
CA ARG A 247 27.68 -9.48 -9.89
C ARG A 247 26.31 -8.81 -9.81
N PHE A 248 25.47 -9.26 -8.88
CA PHE A 248 24.17 -8.64 -8.65
C PHE A 248 24.30 -7.23 -8.08
N ARG A 249 25.21 -7.03 -7.12
CA ARG A 249 25.51 -5.69 -6.58
C ARG A 249 25.99 -4.71 -7.67
N LEU A 250 26.90 -5.14 -8.54
CA LEU A 250 27.34 -4.36 -9.70
C LEU A 250 26.20 -4.06 -10.67
N ARG A 251 25.31 -5.02 -10.93
CA ARG A 251 24.09 -4.80 -11.73
C ARG A 251 23.22 -3.70 -11.12
N LEU A 252 23.00 -3.72 -9.80
CA LEU A 252 22.23 -2.68 -9.12
C LEU A 252 22.87 -1.30 -9.27
N ILE A 253 24.19 -1.20 -9.09
CA ILE A 253 24.94 0.07 -9.29
C ILE A 253 24.79 0.55 -10.74
N GLY A 254 24.99 -0.33 -11.72
CA GLY A 254 24.85 -0.01 -13.13
C GLY A 254 23.46 0.48 -13.50
N ILE A 255 22.41 -0.20 -13.01
CA ILE A 255 21.01 0.24 -13.19
C ILE A 255 20.76 1.58 -12.50
N GLY A 256 21.32 1.81 -11.30
CA GLY A 256 21.22 3.09 -10.60
C GLY A 256 21.84 4.24 -11.39
N LEU A 257 23.04 4.05 -11.93
CA LEU A 257 23.69 5.05 -12.79
C LEU A 257 22.89 5.31 -14.07
N LEU A 258 22.40 4.25 -14.72
CA LEU A 258 21.56 4.38 -15.90
C LEU A 258 20.26 5.13 -15.59
N ALA A 259 19.64 4.87 -14.43
CA ALA A 259 18.43 5.57 -13.99
C ALA A 259 18.69 7.07 -13.79
N VAL A 260 19.82 7.46 -13.19
CA VAL A 260 20.23 8.87 -13.05
C VAL A 260 20.39 9.52 -14.42
N VAL A 261 21.15 8.90 -15.33
CA VAL A 261 21.33 9.40 -16.70
C VAL A 261 19.98 9.55 -17.42
N THR A 262 19.11 8.55 -17.28
CA THR A 262 17.77 8.56 -17.89
C THR A 262 16.92 9.71 -17.36
N VAL A 263 16.94 9.97 -16.05
CA VAL A 263 16.19 11.08 -15.43
C VAL A 263 16.74 12.43 -15.91
N VAL A 264 18.06 12.60 -15.95
CA VAL A 264 18.69 13.83 -16.45
C VAL A 264 18.30 14.08 -17.91
N LEU A 265 18.38 13.06 -18.76
CA LEU A 265 18.00 13.19 -20.17
C LEU A 265 16.49 13.48 -20.33
N ALA A 266 15.64 12.82 -19.56
CA ALA A 266 14.19 13.05 -19.58
C ALA A 266 13.84 14.49 -19.16
N ILE A 267 14.48 15.01 -18.11
CA ILE A 267 14.31 16.42 -17.69
C ILE A 267 14.83 17.35 -18.79
N ALA A 268 16.00 17.09 -19.36
CA ALA A 268 16.56 17.90 -20.43
C ALA A 268 15.60 17.98 -21.64
N ILE A 269 15.03 16.86 -22.07
CA ILE A 269 14.03 16.80 -23.16
C ILE A 269 12.77 17.58 -22.77
N LEU A 270 12.26 17.38 -21.55
CA LEU A 270 11.04 18.03 -21.07
C LEU A 270 11.18 19.56 -21.07
N LEU A 271 12.35 20.07 -20.64
CA LEU A 271 12.64 21.51 -20.63
C LEU A 271 12.68 22.13 -22.04
N GLN A 272 12.82 21.33 -23.10
CA GLN A 272 12.74 21.83 -24.48
C GLN A 272 11.31 21.99 -25.00
N ILE A 273 10.29 21.50 -24.28
CA ILE A 273 8.90 21.58 -24.72
C ILE A 273 8.29 22.91 -24.23
N PRO A 274 7.90 23.83 -25.14
CA PRO A 274 7.34 25.13 -24.75
C PRO A 274 6.09 25.00 -23.85
N GLY A 275 5.99 25.85 -22.82
CA GLY A 275 4.91 25.80 -21.82
C GLY A 275 5.07 24.69 -20.78
N VAL A 276 5.45 23.48 -21.19
CA VAL A 276 5.72 22.35 -20.28
C VAL A 276 7.01 22.59 -19.48
N GLY A 277 8.05 23.09 -20.14
CA GLY A 277 9.32 23.44 -19.50
C GLY A 277 9.16 24.55 -18.45
N ASP A 278 8.44 25.62 -18.79
CA ASP A 278 8.18 26.73 -17.87
C ASP A 278 7.38 26.26 -16.64
N PHE A 279 6.34 25.46 -16.86
CA PHE A 279 5.53 24.89 -15.79
C PHE A 279 6.35 23.91 -14.92
N PHE A 280 7.23 23.11 -15.52
CA PHE A 280 8.15 22.27 -14.77
C PHE A 280 9.09 23.09 -13.89
N VAL A 281 9.72 24.14 -14.43
CA VAL A 281 10.62 25.01 -13.67
C VAL A 281 9.88 25.68 -12.52
N GLU A 282 8.67 26.18 -12.74
CA GLU A 282 7.82 26.73 -11.68
C GLU A 282 7.58 25.72 -10.57
N ARG A 283 7.22 24.49 -10.93
CA ARG A 283 6.96 23.39 -9.97
C ARG A 283 8.23 22.85 -9.32
N ALA A 284 9.39 22.97 -9.95
CA ALA A 284 10.67 22.51 -9.42
C ALA A 284 11.29 23.48 -8.40
N ARG A 285 10.79 24.72 -8.30
CA ARG A 285 11.26 25.68 -7.29
C ARG A 285 10.99 25.15 -5.87
N LEU A 286 12.04 25.22 -5.05
CA LEU A 286 12.00 24.85 -3.63
C LEU A 286 10.98 25.71 -2.88
N GLU A 287 11.07 27.03 -3.06
CA GLU A 287 10.11 27.99 -2.52
C GLU A 287 8.96 28.23 -3.52
N GLN A 288 7.73 28.21 -3.01
CA GLN A 288 6.55 28.65 -3.74
C GLN A 288 5.95 29.83 -3.01
N SER A 289 5.38 30.77 -3.75
CA SER A 289 4.79 31.99 -3.16
C SER A 289 3.68 31.68 -2.14
N TYR A 290 2.89 30.63 -2.36
CA TYR A 290 1.88 30.17 -1.41
C TYR A 290 2.47 29.49 -0.15
N ASP A 291 3.72 29.01 -0.22
CA ASP A 291 4.40 28.40 0.92
C ASP A 291 4.97 29.49 1.87
N SER A 292 5.54 30.57 1.31
CA SER A 292 6.29 31.61 2.05
C SER A 292 5.56 32.94 2.26
N ALA A 293 4.35 33.13 1.72
CA ALA A 293 3.55 34.32 1.98
C ALA A 293 3.33 34.58 3.48
N ARG A 294 2.96 35.82 3.86
CA ARG A 294 2.72 36.23 5.25
C ARG A 294 1.76 35.30 6.03
N LEU A 295 0.74 34.80 5.35
CA LEU A 295 -0.17 33.74 5.83
C LEU A 295 -0.12 32.52 4.90
N GLY A 296 1.06 32.22 4.36
CA GLY A 296 1.32 31.04 3.53
C GLY A 296 1.38 29.77 4.38
N ARG A 297 1.67 28.65 3.72
CA ARG A 297 1.67 27.31 4.33
C ARG A 297 2.51 27.23 5.61
N PHE A 298 3.74 27.74 5.61
CA PHE A 298 4.62 27.62 6.78
C PHE A 298 4.15 28.48 7.95
N ALA A 299 3.56 29.65 7.69
CA ALA A 299 2.92 30.47 8.72
C ALA A 299 1.71 29.73 9.31
N ARG A 300 0.89 29.08 8.47
CA ARG A 300 -0.22 28.21 8.92
C ARG A 300 0.26 27.01 9.72
N HIS A 301 1.39 26.39 9.37
CA HIS A 301 1.97 25.33 10.19
C HIS A 301 2.30 25.83 11.61
N TRP A 302 2.93 27.00 11.71
CA TRP A 302 3.26 27.60 13.00
C TRP A 302 2.02 27.93 13.83
N LEU A 303 1.02 28.58 13.21
CA LEU A 303 -0.26 28.88 13.87
C LEU A 303 -1.00 27.60 14.29
N GLY A 304 -0.97 26.57 13.45
CA GLY A 304 -1.53 25.25 13.75
C GLY A 304 -0.87 24.58 14.96
N MET A 305 0.45 24.73 15.14
CA MET A 305 1.14 24.22 16.34
C MET A 305 0.69 24.95 17.60
N ILE A 306 0.55 26.28 17.55
CA ILE A 306 0.04 27.07 18.69
C ILE A 306 -1.38 26.65 19.03
N LEU A 307 -2.24 26.52 18.01
CA LEU A 307 -3.63 26.13 18.18
C LEU A 307 -3.74 24.71 18.74
N ALA A 308 -2.93 23.76 18.25
CA ALA A 308 -2.88 22.40 18.77
C ALA A 308 -2.41 22.35 20.23
N ALA A 309 -1.53 23.26 20.65
CA ALA A 309 -1.12 23.38 22.05
C ALA A 309 -2.23 23.95 22.95
N GLN A 310 -3.04 24.86 22.42
CA GLN A 310 -4.15 25.49 23.13
C GLN A 310 -5.40 24.59 23.21
N HIS A 311 -5.58 23.69 22.24
CA HIS A 311 -6.74 22.81 22.13
C HIS A 311 -6.34 21.33 22.20
N PRO A 312 -6.00 20.79 23.38
CA PRO A 312 -5.54 19.41 23.53
C PRO A 312 -6.58 18.36 23.15
N LEU A 313 -7.87 18.71 23.18
CA LEU A 313 -8.96 17.85 22.72
C LEU A 313 -9.26 17.99 21.23
N GLY A 314 -8.53 18.85 20.52
CA GLY A 314 -8.78 19.19 19.12
C GLY A 314 -9.76 20.35 18.94
N ILE A 315 -9.82 20.87 17.71
CA ILE A 315 -10.78 21.91 17.28
C ILE A 315 -11.92 21.33 16.44
N GLY A 316 -11.86 20.03 16.12
CA GLY A 316 -12.77 19.36 15.21
C GLY A 316 -12.26 19.31 13.77
N PRO A 317 -12.59 18.25 13.01
CA PRO A 317 -12.19 18.14 11.62
C PRO A 317 -12.85 19.21 10.75
N LEU A 318 -12.13 19.65 9.72
CA LEU A 318 -12.58 20.65 8.74
C LEU A 318 -12.75 22.08 9.28
N GLU A 319 -12.31 22.37 10.51
CA GLU A 319 -12.40 23.72 11.11
C GLU A 319 -11.19 24.60 10.78
N PHE A 320 -10.00 24.02 10.58
CA PHE A 320 -8.79 24.79 10.31
C PHE A 320 -8.85 25.59 9.00
N GLY A 321 -9.30 24.96 7.91
CA GLY A 321 -9.40 25.59 6.58
C GLY A 321 -10.22 26.89 6.59
N PRO A 322 -11.45 26.89 7.12
CA PRO A 322 -12.24 28.11 7.28
C PRO A 322 -11.58 29.22 8.12
N MET A 323 -10.77 28.87 9.13
CA MET A 323 -10.09 29.86 9.98
C MET A 323 -8.91 30.55 9.27
N PHE A 324 -8.17 29.81 8.44
CA PHE A 324 -6.89 30.28 7.87
C PHE A 324 -6.84 30.32 6.34
N GLY A 325 -7.97 30.07 5.67
CA GLY A 325 -8.17 30.10 4.21
C GLY A 325 -7.81 28.80 3.48
N GLU A 326 -6.93 27.96 4.05
CA GLU A 326 -6.53 26.66 3.52
C GLU A 326 -6.29 25.67 4.66
N ASP A 327 -6.37 24.37 4.34
CA ASP A 327 -6.02 23.29 5.26
C ASP A 327 -4.54 23.33 5.69
N THR A 328 -4.22 22.58 6.73
CA THR A 328 -2.86 22.49 7.28
C THR A 328 -1.85 21.96 6.27
N HIS A 329 -2.25 21.04 5.38
CA HIS A 329 -1.33 20.35 4.48
C HIS A 329 -0.12 19.78 5.23
N ASN A 330 -0.38 19.15 6.36
CA ASN A 330 0.59 18.53 7.25
C ASN A 330 -0.16 17.52 8.13
N ILE A 331 0.09 16.24 7.92
CA ILE A 331 -0.63 15.15 8.60
C ILE A 331 -0.49 15.19 10.13
N TRP A 332 0.62 15.69 10.64
CA TRP A 332 0.89 15.77 12.07
C TRP A 332 0.00 16.81 12.74
N LEU A 333 -0.11 17.99 12.11
CA LEU A 333 -1.01 19.05 12.55
C LEU A 333 -2.47 18.66 12.35
N LYS A 334 -2.81 18.07 11.20
CA LYS A 334 -4.13 17.52 10.92
C LYS A 334 -4.54 16.54 12.03
N ALA A 335 -3.68 15.59 12.38
CA ALA A 335 -3.95 14.62 13.44
C ALA A 335 -4.14 15.29 14.82
N ALA A 336 -3.33 16.31 15.16
CA ALA A 336 -3.44 17.02 16.44
C ALA A 336 -4.68 17.91 16.55
N LEU A 337 -5.07 18.57 15.46
CA LEU A 337 -6.20 19.50 15.43
C LEU A 337 -7.53 18.78 15.23
N ASP A 338 -7.60 17.84 14.28
CA ASP A 338 -8.84 17.18 13.90
C ASP A 338 -9.17 16.02 14.86
N TYR A 339 -8.17 15.37 15.46
CA TYR A 339 -8.34 14.20 16.33
C TYR A 339 -7.82 14.42 17.77
N GLY A 340 -7.39 15.64 18.11
CA GLY A 340 -6.85 15.96 19.43
C GLY A 340 -5.53 15.24 19.74
N TRP A 341 -4.99 15.45 20.95
CA TRP A 341 -3.73 14.85 21.37
C TRP A 341 -3.80 13.32 21.47
N ILE A 342 -4.94 12.77 21.88
CA ILE A 342 -5.16 11.32 21.93
C ILE A 342 -5.02 10.73 20.53
N GLY A 343 -5.69 11.33 19.55
CA GLY A 343 -5.60 10.91 18.15
C GLY A 343 -4.18 11.06 17.61
N PHE A 344 -3.57 12.23 17.80
CA PHE A 344 -2.20 12.50 17.39
C PHE A 344 -1.19 11.47 17.92
N ILE A 345 -1.20 11.20 19.23
CA ILE A 345 -0.29 10.22 19.85
C ILE A 345 -0.53 8.83 19.27
N ALA A 346 -1.79 8.42 19.08
CA ALA A 346 -2.12 7.13 18.47
C ALA A 346 -1.64 7.03 17.01
N PHE A 347 -1.79 8.10 16.23
CA PHE A 347 -1.34 8.16 14.84
C PHE A 347 0.20 8.14 14.73
N VAL A 348 0.89 8.88 15.59
CA VAL A 348 2.36 8.85 15.71
C VAL A 348 2.84 7.45 16.09
N ALA A 349 2.23 6.84 17.12
CA ALA A 349 2.56 5.50 17.56
C ALA A 349 2.34 4.46 16.44
N LEU A 350 1.18 4.51 15.77
CA LEU A 350 0.89 3.66 14.60
C LEU A 350 1.93 3.86 13.51
N THR A 351 2.30 5.11 13.21
CA THR A 351 3.21 5.44 12.13
C THR A 351 4.60 4.87 12.37
N PHE A 352 5.20 5.17 13.52
CA PHE A 352 6.54 4.71 13.86
C PHE A 352 6.61 3.22 14.18
N LEU A 353 5.55 2.64 14.76
CA LEU A 353 5.49 1.19 14.95
C LEU A 353 5.42 0.47 13.60
N THR A 354 4.66 0.98 12.63
CA THR A 354 4.61 0.42 11.27
C THR A 354 5.99 0.50 10.60
N LEU A 355 6.70 1.62 10.74
CA LEU A 355 8.09 1.74 10.27
C LEU A 355 9.02 0.71 10.94
N GLY A 356 8.97 0.61 12.27
CA GLY A 356 9.78 -0.31 13.06
C GLY A 356 9.52 -1.79 12.73
N ILE A 357 8.25 -2.15 12.53
CA ILE A 357 7.84 -3.50 12.08
C ILE A 357 8.40 -3.75 10.68
N GLY A 358 8.18 -2.83 9.74
CA GLY A 358 8.62 -2.97 8.36
C GLY A 358 10.13 -3.18 8.26
N ILE A 359 10.94 -2.27 8.81
CA ILE A 359 12.40 -2.36 8.73
C ILE A 359 12.96 -3.65 9.36
N LYS A 360 12.37 -4.11 10.47
CA LYS A 360 12.77 -5.35 11.13
C LYS A 360 12.50 -6.60 10.28
N LEU A 361 11.46 -6.56 9.46
CA LEU A 361 10.95 -7.72 8.71
C LEU A 361 11.43 -7.77 7.27
N ILE A 362 11.73 -6.63 6.61
CA ILE A 362 12.16 -6.61 5.21
C ILE A 362 13.44 -7.41 4.95
N PHE A 363 14.31 -7.58 5.95
CA PHE A 363 15.54 -8.35 5.81
C PHE A 363 15.34 -9.87 5.91
N ARG A 364 14.14 -10.34 6.30
CA ARG A 364 13.87 -11.77 6.47
C ARG A 364 13.52 -12.42 5.13
N ASN A 365 14.28 -13.43 4.74
CA ASN A 365 14.00 -14.19 3.52
C ASN A 365 12.70 -15.01 3.67
N ARG A 366 11.60 -14.48 3.11
CA ARG A 366 10.25 -15.05 3.15
C ARG A 366 9.57 -14.88 1.79
N PRO A 367 8.59 -15.74 1.44
CA PRO A 367 7.82 -15.60 0.21
C PRO A 367 7.10 -14.25 0.08
N TRP A 368 6.72 -13.62 1.19
CA TRP A 368 6.04 -12.32 1.22
C TRP A 368 6.99 -11.11 1.31
N GLN A 369 8.29 -11.32 1.51
CA GLN A 369 9.27 -10.24 1.67
C GLN A 369 9.31 -9.26 0.49
N PRO A 370 9.19 -9.68 -0.78
CA PRO A 370 9.15 -8.75 -1.92
C PRO A 370 8.05 -7.70 -1.81
N PHE A 371 6.85 -8.15 -1.43
CA PHE A 371 5.68 -7.28 -1.28
C PHE A 371 5.86 -6.34 -0.10
N LEU A 372 6.38 -6.86 1.02
CA LEU A 372 6.70 -6.06 2.20
C LEU A 372 7.73 -4.96 1.89
N LEU A 373 8.80 -5.28 1.16
CA LEU A 373 9.84 -4.32 0.80
C LEU A 373 9.28 -3.17 -0.05
N VAL A 374 8.49 -3.50 -1.07
CA VAL A 374 7.88 -2.50 -1.97
C VAL A 374 6.84 -1.65 -1.24
N ALA A 375 6.00 -2.27 -0.39
CA ALA A 375 5.06 -1.54 0.45
C ALA A 375 5.77 -0.64 1.47
N TYR A 376 6.84 -1.13 2.09
CA TYR A 376 7.63 -0.36 3.05
C TYR A 376 8.30 0.86 2.42
N ALA A 377 8.95 0.70 1.27
CA ALA A 377 9.57 1.81 0.53
C ALA A 377 8.54 2.88 0.17
N THR A 378 7.36 2.46 -0.30
CA THR A 378 6.26 3.36 -0.64
C THR A 378 5.70 4.05 0.61
N TYR A 379 5.50 3.31 1.70
CA TYR A 379 4.98 3.82 2.96
C TYR A 379 5.93 4.85 3.60
N LEU A 380 7.24 4.57 3.60
CA LEU A 380 8.24 5.54 4.06
C LEU A 380 8.16 6.85 3.26
N GLY A 381 7.97 6.76 1.93
CA GLY A 381 7.72 7.94 1.10
C GLY A 381 6.50 8.74 1.56
N HIS A 382 5.38 8.07 1.83
CA HIS A 382 4.15 8.71 2.33
C HIS A 382 4.36 9.41 3.67
N VAL A 383 5.07 8.76 4.60
CA VAL A 383 5.39 9.35 5.92
C VAL A 383 6.22 10.62 5.75
N LEU A 384 7.23 10.61 4.87
CA LEU A 384 8.09 11.79 4.66
C LEU A 384 7.34 12.95 3.99
N ILE A 385 6.50 12.67 2.98
CA ILE A 385 5.68 13.73 2.36
C ILE A 385 4.56 14.22 3.28
N GLY A 386 4.17 13.44 4.30
CA GLY A 386 3.20 13.82 5.32
C GLY A 386 3.53 15.13 6.05
N ASN A 387 4.81 15.53 6.05
CA ASN A 387 5.23 16.84 6.58
C ASN A 387 4.67 18.05 5.81
N VAL A 388 4.20 17.85 4.58
CA VAL A 388 3.70 18.90 3.68
C VAL A 388 2.43 18.52 2.90
N ILE A 389 1.82 17.37 3.23
CA ILE A 389 0.58 16.85 2.64
C ILE A 389 -0.24 16.11 3.69
N ASP A 390 -1.56 16.30 3.68
CA ASP A 390 -2.50 15.51 4.49
C ASP A 390 -2.78 14.16 3.81
N THR A 391 -2.67 13.06 4.57
CA THR A 391 -2.77 11.68 4.05
C THR A 391 -3.80 10.81 4.79
N ASP A 392 -4.52 11.37 5.77
CA ASP A 392 -5.45 10.63 6.66
C ASP A 392 -6.68 10.06 5.96
N HIS A 393 -7.01 10.53 4.75
CA HIS A 393 -8.11 9.98 3.94
C HIS A 393 -7.63 9.30 2.65
N TRP A 394 -6.34 8.99 2.55
CA TRP A 394 -5.80 8.28 1.39
C TRP A 394 -6.00 6.78 1.52
N ARG A 395 -6.97 6.23 0.78
CA ARG A 395 -7.31 4.79 0.78
C ARG A 395 -6.09 3.88 0.60
N HIS A 396 -5.17 4.27 -0.29
CA HIS A 396 -3.95 3.52 -0.53
C HIS A 396 -2.95 3.57 0.62
N PHE A 397 -2.92 4.64 1.42
CA PHE A 397 -2.12 4.72 2.63
C PHE A 397 -2.59 3.69 3.68
N TYR A 398 -3.91 3.52 3.83
CA TYR A 398 -4.48 2.49 4.70
C TYR A 398 -4.27 1.06 4.20
N LEU A 399 -4.25 0.86 2.87
CA LEU A 399 -3.83 -0.43 2.32
C LEU A 399 -2.38 -0.76 2.70
N LEU A 400 -1.47 0.23 2.71
CA LEU A 400 -0.06 0.01 3.10
C LEU A 400 0.07 -0.42 4.57
N PHE A 401 -0.70 0.19 5.48
CA PHE A 401 -0.82 -0.31 6.85
C PHE A 401 -1.25 -1.79 6.87
N GLY A 402 -2.33 -2.11 6.15
CA GLY A 402 -2.82 -3.48 6.03
C GLY A 402 -1.78 -4.48 5.51
N ILE A 403 -1.00 -4.10 4.50
CA ILE A 403 0.05 -4.95 3.94
C ILE A 403 1.19 -5.18 4.95
N ILE A 404 1.69 -4.12 5.59
CA ILE A 404 2.83 -4.22 6.51
C ILE A 404 2.45 -5.02 7.76
N TRP A 405 1.29 -4.73 8.35
CA TRP A 405 0.78 -5.45 9.52
C TRP A 405 0.36 -6.89 9.19
N GLY A 406 -0.20 -7.14 8.00
CA GLY A 406 -0.48 -8.49 7.52
C GLY A 406 0.79 -9.33 7.36
N CYS A 407 1.86 -8.74 6.81
CA CYS A 407 3.18 -9.38 6.76
C CYS A 407 3.78 -9.65 8.14
N ALA A 408 3.52 -8.79 9.12
CA ALA A 408 3.93 -9.01 10.50
C ALA A 408 3.18 -10.18 11.14
N GLY A 409 1.87 -10.30 10.90
CA GLY A 409 1.06 -11.44 11.31
C GLY A 409 1.54 -12.75 10.68
N LEU A 410 1.83 -12.73 9.38
CA LEU A 410 2.43 -13.88 8.66
C LEU A 410 3.75 -14.33 9.32
N GLU A 411 4.64 -13.40 9.64
CA GLU A 411 5.90 -13.74 10.30
C GLU A 411 5.68 -14.30 11.71
N TYR A 412 4.76 -13.74 12.49
CA TYR A 412 4.42 -14.25 13.80
C TYR A 412 3.94 -15.71 13.73
N ARG A 413 3.00 -16.01 12.83
CA ARG A 413 2.50 -17.37 12.59
C ARG A 413 3.59 -18.32 12.11
N TYR A 414 4.48 -17.84 11.23
CA TYR A 414 5.61 -18.63 10.73
C TYR A 414 6.56 -19.03 11.87
N GLN A 415 6.89 -18.11 12.76
CA GLN A 415 7.78 -18.38 13.90
C GLN A 415 7.16 -19.37 14.89
N LEU A 416 5.87 -19.22 15.21
CA LEU A 416 5.13 -20.19 16.05
C LEU A 416 5.11 -21.60 15.43
N SER A 417 4.87 -21.68 14.13
CA SER A 417 4.84 -22.96 13.41
C SER A 417 6.23 -23.62 13.36
N ARG A 418 7.30 -22.82 13.40
CA ARG A 418 8.68 -23.30 13.44
C ARG A 418 9.08 -23.76 14.83
N SER A 419 8.71 -23.03 15.89
CA SER A 419 9.00 -23.44 17.27
C SER A 419 8.27 -24.73 17.64
N PHE A 420 7.02 -24.89 17.19
CA PHE A 420 6.27 -26.14 17.41
C PHE A 420 6.95 -27.35 16.75
N ARG A 421 7.39 -27.21 15.48
CA ARG A 421 8.13 -28.28 14.79
C ARG A 421 9.43 -28.66 15.49
N LEU A 422 10.20 -27.67 15.92
CA LEU A 422 11.43 -27.93 16.66
C LEU A 422 11.17 -28.64 17.99
N GLY A 423 10.09 -28.27 18.70
CA GLY A 423 9.66 -28.93 19.93
C GLY A 423 9.24 -30.39 19.70
N THR A 424 8.45 -30.67 18.66
CA THR A 424 8.06 -32.04 18.30
C THR A 424 9.24 -32.87 17.81
N ASP A 425 10.22 -32.28 17.11
CA ASP A 425 11.43 -32.96 16.68
C ASP A 425 12.32 -33.31 17.89
N THR A 426 12.38 -32.47 18.94
CA THR A 426 13.08 -32.80 20.19
C THR A 426 12.37 -33.85 21.03
N GLU A 427 11.03 -33.84 21.12
CA GLU A 427 10.27 -34.89 21.81
C GLU A 427 10.31 -36.23 21.06
N THR A 428 10.25 -36.22 19.73
CA THR A 428 10.44 -37.43 18.93
C THR A 428 11.89 -37.92 18.99
N ALA A 429 12.90 -37.05 19.06
CA ALA A 429 14.29 -37.45 19.31
C ALA A 429 14.49 -38.04 20.72
N GLN A 430 13.80 -37.54 21.74
CA GLN A 430 13.82 -38.11 23.09
C GLN A 430 13.02 -39.42 23.20
N GLY A 431 11.91 -39.56 22.46
CA GLY A 431 11.13 -40.79 22.36
C GLY A 431 11.72 -41.86 21.43
N SER A 432 12.57 -41.47 20.48
CA SER A 432 13.27 -42.38 19.54
C SER A 432 14.65 -42.82 20.03
N ASN A 433 15.11 -42.36 21.19
CA ASN A 433 16.23 -42.98 21.91
C ASN A 433 15.90 -44.38 22.48
N LEU A 434 14.70 -44.92 22.21
CA LEU A 434 14.33 -46.31 22.49
C LEU A 434 14.21 -47.21 21.25
N LEU A 435 14.32 -46.71 20.01
CA LEU A 435 14.32 -47.55 18.82
C LEU A 435 15.24 -46.99 17.71
N ALA A 436 16.29 -47.75 17.46
CA ALA A 436 17.46 -47.46 16.63
C ALA A 436 17.20 -47.21 15.13
N VAL A 437 18.02 -46.32 14.56
CA VAL A 437 18.84 -46.48 13.32
C VAL A 437 18.10 -46.79 11.99
N ARG A 438 18.01 -45.79 11.07
CA ARG A 438 18.58 -45.81 9.69
C ARG A 438 18.21 -44.60 8.80
N ASP A 439 19.24 -44.12 8.09
CA ASP A 439 19.28 -43.52 6.73
C ASP A 439 18.80 -42.09 6.39
N LEU A 440 19.80 -41.20 6.38
CA LEU A 440 20.37 -40.47 5.22
C LEU A 440 19.47 -39.65 4.24
N ARG A 441 19.68 -38.32 4.35
CA ARG A 441 20.03 -37.35 3.29
C ARG A 441 19.59 -37.66 1.84
N ARG A 442 18.69 -36.82 1.30
CA ARG A 442 18.82 -36.07 0.02
C ARG A 442 17.51 -35.34 -0.31
N CYS A 443 17.57 -34.01 -0.47
CA CYS A 443 17.09 -33.30 -1.67
C CYS A 443 17.24 -31.77 -1.54
N ARG A 444 17.75 -31.15 -2.61
CA ARG A 444 18.02 -29.72 -2.81
C ARG A 444 16.73 -28.91 -3.05
N PRO A 445 16.78 -27.57 -2.90
CA PRO A 445 15.65 -26.68 -3.14
C PRO A 445 15.50 -26.31 -4.64
N LEU A 446 14.26 -26.01 -5.03
CA LEU A 446 13.88 -25.27 -6.24
C LEU A 446 13.48 -23.84 -5.86
#